data_AF-A0A1V4YMB9-F1
#
_entry.id   AF-A0A1V4YMB9-F1
#
_cell.length_a   1.000
_cell.length_b   1.000
_cell.length_c   1.000
_cell.angle_alpha   90.00
_cell.angle_beta   90.00
_cell.angle_gamma   90.00
#
_symmetry.space_group_name_H-M   'P 1'
#
loop_
_entity.id
_entity.type
_entity.pdbx_description
1 polymer ?
#
loop_
_entity_poly.entity_id
_entity_poly.type
_entity_poly.pdbx_seq_one_letter_code
_entity_poly.pdbx_strand_id
1 'polypeptide(L)'
;MVTEKHSLRTSLSVPADMRFLKMVQEYILKMSSIAGLSDLEGQRLELAAEEAFVNILEHAYPDGVPGDVFIKSEIAETELTLSIRDEGLPFDKSPESYPAPGLEVEFLEEGLGFRLIRNAVDEAHFENLGRRGKVLRMVKRLSETFDPELGDVSQMVDAAPPQQYKVRPMNPDEAIKVAQLFWVAYGYSYKNEDFYRPEGLVHLVGSGRLISYVAVAENGDVAGHVGLLRYENVPMAEEALLVVSPVHRGRRIMDLLHDAIQAKAREMELKGVSVDPVTSHIISQRRIIQLGGRPCGIDLAACPPRVFKGIANEEEQPQRESYLHCFNYLSEPPSMIIHAPSHHQQMITQIYENLGQQIIFENPGTSKLPGDYQINFDKTLRKGELKVITANENQWPEILRVADDLAEFAGAEVVVLDLPLAQRASALLCELAEDVGFFFAGIRPCEALDGDYLRLQRLHVPMDMDRLSIYSDLGQELFDYVDACKSNRV
;
A
#
# COMPACT_ATOMS: atom_id res chain seq x y z
N MET A 1 -8.83 7.03 25.95
CA MET A 1 -9.84 7.30 24.91
C MET A 1 -9.62 8.72 24.46
N VAL A 2 -8.82 8.89 23.42
CA VAL A 2 -8.72 10.18 22.73
C VAL A 2 -9.81 10.09 21.66
N THR A 3 -10.92 10.78 21.86
CA THR A 3 -12.01 10.84 20.89
C THR A 3 -11.45 11.39 19.58
N GLU A 4 -11.66 10.66 18.49
CA GLU A 4 -11.35 11.10 17.12
C GLU A 4 -11.91 12.52 16.91
N LYS A 5 -11.06 13.49 16.58
CA LYS A 5 -11.53 14.79 16.13
C LYS A 5 -11.87 14.70 14.66
N HIS A 6 -13.06 14.22 14.34
CA HIS A 6 -13.61 14.35 13.00
C HIS A 6 -13.59 15.83 12.58
N SER A 7 -13.30 16.10 11.32
CA SER A 7 -13.30 17.46 10.77
C SER A 7 -13.75 17.44 9.32
N LEU A 8 -14.54 18.44 8.92
CA LEU A 8 -14.95 18.61 7.53
C LEU A 8 -13.86 19.39 6.80
N ARG A 9 -13.23 18.74 5.82
CA ARG A 9 -12.12 19.31 5.04
C ARG A 9 -12.52 19.55 3.59
N THR A 10 -12.22 20.74 3.08
CA THR A 10 -12.38 21.07 1.65
C THR A 10 -11.12 21.75 1.14
N SER A 11 -10.91 21.73 -0.18
CA SER A 11 -9.78 22.41 -0.81
C SER A 11 -10.14 22.97 -2.17
N LEU A 12 -9.58 24.13 -2.48
CA LEU A 12 -9.67 24.82 -3.76
C LEU A 12 -8.24 25.09 -4.28
N SER A 13 -7.99 24.82 -5.56
CA SER A 13 -6.73 25.15 -6.23
C SER A 13 -7.03 26.07 -7.40
N VAL A 14 -6.40 27.23 -7.46
CA VAL A 14 -6.59 28.23 -8.52
C VAL A 14 -5.24 28.83 -8.93
N PRO A 15 -5.07 29.28 -10.17
CA PRO A 15 -3.91 30.08 -10.55
C PRO A 15 -3.83 31.36 -9.71
N ALA A 16 -2.61 31.84 -9.45
CA ALA A 16 -2.34 33.16 -8.91
C ALA A 16 -2.70 34.24 -9.95
N ASP A 17 -3.99 34.45 -10.16
CA ASP A 17 -4.53 35.41 -11.12
C ASP A 17 -5.80 36.07 -10.58
N MET A 18 -5.89 37.39 -10.74
CA MET A 18 -6.97 38.23 -10.23
C MET A 18 -8.37 37.77 -10.68
N ARG A 19 -8.50 37.11 -11.84
CA ARG A 19 -9.77 36.58 -12.34
C ARG A 19 -10.39 35.52 -11.40
N PHE A 20 -9.59 34.89 -10.54
CA PHE A 20 -10.06 33.87 -9.60
C PHE A 20 -10.38 34.42 -8.20
N LEU A 21 -10.12 35.71 -7.92
CA LEU A 21 -10.36 36.31 -6.61
C LEU A 21 -11.79 36.06 -6.12
N LYS A 22 -12.79 36.28 -6.99
CA LYS A 22 -14.19 36.10 -6.61
C LYS A 22 -14.53 34.66 -6.23
N MET A 23 -13.88 33.68 -6.85
CA MET A 23 -14.05 32.26 -6.52
C MET A 23 -13.50 31.95 -5.12
N VAL A 24 -12.34 32.53 -4.77
CA VAL A 24 -11.74 32.41 -3.44
C VAL A 24 -12.65 33.05 -2.39
N GLN A 25 -13.10 34.28 -2.61
CA GLN A 25 -14.01 35.00 -1.71
C GLN A 25 -15.29 34.19 -1.42
N GLU A 26 -15.98 33.73 -2.47
CA GLU A 26 -17.22 32.94 -2.33
C GLU A 26 -16.98 31.59 -1.63
N TYR A 27 -15.83 30.94 -1.89
CA TYR A 27 -15.44 29.71 -1.19
C TYR A 27 -15.30 29.96 0.31
N ILE A 28 -14.62 31.04 0.73
CA ILE A 28 -14.43 31.38 2.15
C ILE A 28 -15.75 31.76 2.82
N LEU A 29 -16.59 32.55 2.16
CA LEU A 29 -17.93 32.89 2.66
C LEU A 29 -18.77 31.62 2.87
N LYS A 30 -18.74 30.70 1.91
CA LYS A 30 -19.52 29.47 2.02
C LYS A 30 -19.02 28.57 3.15
N MET A 31 -17.71 28.43 3.31
CA MET A 31 -17.13 27.66 4.41
C MET A 31 -17.44 28.31 5.77
N SER A 32 -17.40 29.63 5.87
CA SER A 32 -17.78 30.36 7.08
C SER A 32 -19.23 30.12 7.46
N SER A 33 -20.13 30.15 6.48
CA SER A 33 -21.56 29.85 6.66
C SER A 33 -21.79 28.39 7.09
N ILE A 34 -21.06 27.43 6.50
CA ILE A 34 -21.15 26.00 6.89
C ILE A 34 -20.66 25.82 8.34
N ALA A 35 -19.61 26.52 8.75
CA ALA A 35 -19.06 26.48 10.10
C ALA A 35 -19.94 27.18 11.15
N GLY A 36 -21.10 27.73 10.76
CA GLY A 36 -22.01 28.43 11.68
C GLY A 36 -21.56 29.84 12.09
N LEU A 37 -20.58 30.43 11.39
CA LEU A 37 -20.19 31.82 11.64
C LEU A 37 -21.25 32.80 11.16
N SER A 38 -21.35 33.94 11.84
CA SER A 38 -22.23 35.02 11.42
C SER A 38 -21.80 35.63 10.09
N ASP A 39 -22.73 36.25 9.34
CA ASP A 39 -22.42 36.92 8.07
C ASP A 39 -21.29 37.95 8.21
N LEU A 40 -21.25 38.67 9.33
CA LEU A 40 -20.21 39.65 9.62
C LEU A 40 -18.83 38.99 9.81
N GLU A 41 -18.78 37.86 10.50
CA GLU A 41 -17.54 37.10 10.68
C GLU A 41 -17.08 36.48 9.36
N GLY A 42 -18.01 35.96 8.56
CA GLY A 42 -17.73 35.46 7.21
C GLY A 42 -17.14 36.54 6.30
N GLN A 43 -17.71 37.74 6.28
CA GLN A 43 -17.19 38.89 5.50
C GLN A 43 -15.79 39.31 5.97
N ARG A 44 -15.51 39.26 7.28
CA ARG A 44 -14.17 39.56 7.80
C ARG A 44 -13.14 38.53 7.35
N LEU A 45 -13.50 37.25 7.38
CA LEU A 45 -12.63 36.17 6.90
C LEU A 45 -12.42 36.23 5.39
N GLU A 46 -13.45 36.58 4.63
CA GLU A 46 -13.37 36.80 3.20
C GLU A 46 -12.40 37.92 2.84
N LEU A 47 -12.49 39.08 3.52
CA LEU A 47 -11.54 40.17 3.35
C LEU A 47 -10.11 39.76 3.71
N ALA A 48 -9.92 39.02 4.81
CA ALA A 48 -8.59 38.51 5.19
C ALA A 48 -8.00 37.57 4.12
N ALA A 49 -8.84 36.72 3.53
CA ALA A 49 -8.42 35.83 2.46
C ALA A 49 -8.13 36.58 1.15
N GLU A 50 -8.89 37.63 0.83
CA GLU A 50 -8.60 38.53 -0.30
C GLU A 50 -7.23 39.18 -0.13
N GLU A 51 -6.94 39.76 1.03
CA GLU A 51 -5.64 40.38 1.31
C GLU A 51 -4.49 39.37 1.16
N ALA A 52 -4.65 38.17 1.69
CA ALA A 52 -3.67 37.10 1.54
C ALA A 52 -3.50 36.69 0.07
N PHE A 53 -4.59 36.57 -0.68
CA PHE A 53 -4.56 36.17 -2.09
C PHE A 53 -3.90 37.24 -2.96
N VAL A 54 -4.31 38.50 -2.82
CA VAL A 54 -3.73 39.64 -3.54
C VAL A 54 -2.24 39.80 -3.21
N ASN A 55 -1.85 39.60 -1.95
CA ASN A 55 -0.44 39.62 -1.56
C ASN A 55 0.40 38.58 -2.33
N ILE A 56 -0.17 37.40 -2.56
CA ILE A 56 0.48 36.37 -3.40
C ILE A 56 0.60 36.85 -4.84
N LEU A 57 -0.47 37.41 -5.42
CA LEU A 57 -0.45 37.92 -6.80
C LEU A 57 0.64 38.96 -7.03
N GLU A 58 0.80 39.88 -6.08
CA GLU A 58 1.67 41.04 -6.21
C GLU A 58 3.14 40.74 -5.89
N HIS A 59 3.41 39.79 -4.98
CA HIS A 59 4.75 39.62 -4.42
C HIS A 59 5.35 38.22 -4.57
N ALA A 60 4.56 37.18 -4.83
CA ALA A 60 5.07 35.82 -4.81
C ALA A 60 5.84 35.44 -6.10
N TYR A 61 5.47 36.02 -7.25
CA TYR A 61 5.98 35.62 -8.57
C TYR A 61 6.63 36.80 -9.34
N PRO A 62 7.89 37.17 -9.01
CA PRO A 62 8.56 38.35 -9.57
C PRO A 62 8.91 38.22 -11.06
N ASP A 63 8.94 37.00 -11.60
CA ASP A 63 9.18 36.70 -13.01
C ASP A 63 7.92 36.84 -13.87
N GLY A 64 6.77 37.14 -13.24
CA GLY A 64 5.48 37.30 -13.91
C GLY A 64 4.87 35.98 -14.38
N VAL A 65 5.41 34.83 -13.98
CA VAL A 65 4.84 33.51 -14.25
C VAL A 65 4.04 33.08 -13.01
N PRO A 66 2.70 33.22 -13.02
CA PRO A 66 1.90 32.88 -11.86
C PRO A 66 1.95 31.37 -11.59
N GLY A 67 2.21 31.00 -10.32
CA GLY A 67 2.01 29.63 -9.85
C GLY A 67 0.58 29.38 -9.38
N ASP A 68 0.35 28.23 -8.75
CA ASP A 68 -0.93 27.87 -8.17
C ASP A 68 -1.04 28.33 -6.70
N VAL A 69 -2.24 28.76 -6.32
CA VAL A 69 -2.65 29.05 -4.94
C VAL A 69 -3.59 27.96 -4.47
N PHE A 70 -3.24 27.36 -3.34
CA PHE A 70 -3.97 26.26 -2.72
C PHE A 70 -4.65 26.77 -1.45
N ILE A 71 -5.99 26.80 -1.47
CA ILE A 71 -6.81 27.16 -0.33
C ILE A 71 -7.37 25.88 0.28
N LYS A 72 -7.19 25.68 1.58
CA LYS A 72 -7.80 24.59 2.34
C LYS A 72 -8.65 25.15 3.46
N SER A 73 -9.78 24.51 3.72
CA SER A 73 -10.64 24.78 4.86
C SER A 73 -10.83 23.50 5.65
N GLU A 74 -10.72 23.60 6.97
CA GLU A 74 -10.95 22.52 7.92
C GLU A 74 -11.86 23.05 9.03
N ILE A 75 -13.06 22.47 9.14
CA ILE A 75 -14.01 22.76 10.21
C ILE A 75 -13.94 21.60 11.20
N ALA A 76 -13.35 21.86 12.36
CA ALA A 76 -13.37 20.96 13.50
C ALA A 76 -14.52 21.35 14.45
N GLU A 77 -14.70 20.57 15.52
CA GLU A 77 -15.76 20.79 16.51
C GLU A 77 -15.80 22.22 17.08
N THR A 78 -14.66 22.89 17.20
CA THR A 78 -14.56 24.19 17.90
C THR A 78 -13.90 25.30 17.07
N GLU A 79 -13.46 25.01 15.85
CA GLU A 79 -12.72 25.99 15.04
C GLU A 79 -12.85 25.74 13.54
N LEU A 80 -12.79 26.84 12.78
CA LEU A 80 -12.57 26.88 11.34
C LEU A 80 -11.12 27.29 11.09
N THR A 81 -10.37 26.43 10.40
CA THR A 81 -9.00 26.70 9.95
C THR A 81 -8.97 26.88 8.44
N LEU A 82 -8.49 28.05 7.99
CA LEU A 82 -8.25 28.39 6.59
C LEU A 82 -6.75 28.39 6.32
N SER A 83 -6.29 27.68 5.30
CA SER A 83 -4.87 27.67 4.90
C SER A 83 -4.73 28.13 3.46
N ILE A 84 -3.93 29.16 3.22
CA ILE A 84 -3.63 29.67 1.87
C ILE A 84 -2.15 29.43 1.62
N ARG A 85 -1.84 28.54 0.68
CA ARG A 85 -0.47 28.11 0.33
C ARG A 85 -0.13 28.52 -1.10
N ASP A 86 1.09 28.96 -1.31
CA ASP A 86 1.67 29.22 -2.64
C ASP A 86 3.14 28.73 -2.70
N GLU A 87 3.66 28.66 -3.92
CA GLU A 87 5.04 28.18 -4.21
C GLU A 87 5.96 29.30 -4.73
N GLY A 88 5.54 30.56 -4.59
CA GLY A 88 6.37 31.71 -4.92
C GLY A 88 7.43 32.02 -3.87
N LEU A 89 8.06 33.19 -3.98
CA LEU A 89 9.23 33.59 -3.20
C LEU A 89 9.09 33.28 -1.69
N PRO A 90 10.12 32.66 -1.07
CA PRO A 90 10.16 32.50 0.38
C PRO A 90 10.05 33.86 1.07
N PHE A 91 9.25 33.91 2.13
CA PHE A 91 8.96 35.11 2.91
C PHE A 91 8.93 34.72 4.39
N ASP A 92 9.21 35.65 5.29
CA ASP A 92 9.33 35.39 6.74
C ASP A 92 8.57 36.37 7.64
N LYS A 93 7.87 37.38 7.09
CA LYS A 93 7.04 38.25 7.94
C LYS A 93 5.69 37.56 8.21
N SER A 94 5.24 37.59 9.47
CA SER A 94 3.99 36.98 9.90
C SER A 94 2.99 38.04 10.37
N PRO A 95 1.66 37.87 10.14
CA PRO A 95 0.64 38.69 10.78
C PRO A 95 0.74 38.70 12.33
N GLU A 96 1.43 37.73 12.94
CA GLU A 96 1.71 37.68 14.39
C GLU A 96 2.51 38.87 14.91
N SER A 97 3.31 39.51 14.04
CA SER A 97 4.10 40.69 14.44
C SER A 97 3.26 41.96 14.61
N TYR A 98 1.96 41.91 14.31
CA TYR A 98 1.03 43.04 14.43
C TYR A 98 0.16 42.93 15.70
N PRO A 99 -0.26 44.08 16.28
CA PRO A 99 -1.04 44.08 17.53
C PRO A 99 -2.33 43.27 17.42
N ALA A 100 -2.70 42.60 18.52
CA ALA A 100 -3.97 41.90 18.62
C ALA A 100 -5.17 42.85 18.48
N PRO A 101 -6.37 42.35 18.12
CA PRO A 101 -7.56 43.17 17.97
C PRO A 101 -7.86 43.99 19.24
N GLY A 102 -8.02 45.31 19.10
CA GLY A 102 -8.39 46.22 20.21
C GLY A 102 -7.28 47.07 20.81
N LEU A 103 -6.04 47.00 20.31
CA LEU A 103 -4.93 47.89 20.70
C LEU A 103 -4.75 49.02 19.67
N GLU A 104 -4.84 50.29 20.09
CA GLU A 104 -4.59 51.46 19.24
C GLU A 104 -3.09 51.75 19.10
N VAL A 105 -2.60 51.86 17.85
CA VAL A 105 -1.23 52.27 17.51
C VAL A 105 -1.26 53.19 16.27
N GLU A 106 -0.32 54.15 16.19
CA GLU A 106 -0.18 55.14 15.10
C GLU A 106 -0.11 54.50 13.68
N PHE A 107 -0.65 55.24 12.71
CA PHE A 107 -0.86 54.81 11.32
C PHE A 107 0.47 54.77 10.53
N LEU A 108 0.87 53.58 10.09
CA LEU A 108 1.84 53.37 9.00
C LEU A 108 1.13 52.65 7.85
N GLU A 109 1.35 53.08 6.60
CA GLU A 109 0.72 52.52 5.39
C GLU A 109 1.20 51.11 5.05
N GLU A 110 2.40 50.71 5.48
CA GLU A 110 2.92 49.36 5.32
C GLU A 110 2.28 48.39 6.34
N GLY A 111 1.70 47.28 5.86
CA GLY A 111 1.17 46.21 6.71
C GLY A 111 -0.34 46.22 6.95
N LEU A 112 -1.10 47.04 6.22
CA LEU A 112 -2.57 47.09 6.30
C LEU A 112 -3.22 45.72 6.06
N GLY A 113 -2.80 44.97 5.04
CA GLY A 113 -3.32 43.63 4.76
C GLY A 113 -3.10 42.63 5.91
N PHE A 114 -1.91 42.64 6.53
CA PHE A 114 -1.64 41.80 7.71
C PHE A 114 -2.48 42.18 8.93
N ARG A 115 -2.80 43.47 9.11
CA ARG A 115 -3.72 43.92 10.16
C ARG A 115 -5.16 43.48 9.89
N LEU A 116 -5.62 43.54 8.64
CA LEU A 116 -6.94 43.05 8.25
C LEU A 116 -7.06 41.55 8.52
N ILE A 117 -6.05 40.78 8.14
CA ILE A 117 -5.93 39.35 8.46
C ILE A 117 -5.99 39.15 9.98
N ARG A 118 -5.13 39.83 10.75
CA ARG A 118 -5.05 39.66 12.21
C ARG A 118 -6.36 40.01 12.93
N ASN A 119 -7.12 40.98 12.42
CA ASN A 119 -8.40 41.41 12.99
C ASN A 119 -9.57 40.47 12.67
N ALA A 120 -9.45 39.65 11.62
CA ALA A 120 -10.50 38.73 11.20
C ALA A 120 -10.45 37.38 11.95
N VAL A 121 -9.29 37.01 12.49
CA VAL A 121 -9.00 35.66 12.99
C VAL A 121 -8.49 35.68 14.43
N ASP A 122 -8.69 34.58 15.16
CA ASP A 122 -8.17 34.45 16.53
C ASP A 122 -6.66 34.18 16.50
N GLU A 123 -6.21 33.36 15.55
CA GLU A 123 -4.80 33.03 15.34
C GLU A 123 -4.46 33.10 13.85
N ALA A 124 -3.25 33.58 13.54
CA ALA A 124 -2.68 33.53 12.21
C ALA A 124 -1.25 33.03 12.35
N HIS A 125 -0.87 32.01 11.60
CA HIS A 125 0.43 31.37 11.66
C HIS A 125 1.02 31.31 10.26
N PHE A 126 2.29 31.68 10.12
CA PHE A 126 3.01 31.53 8.87
C PHE A 126 4.00 30.37 8.97
N GLU A 127 4.00 29.47 7.98
CA GLU A 127 4.87 28.29 7.97
C GLU A 127 5.58 28.13 6.62
N ASN A 128 6.90 27.94 6.66
CA ASN A 128 7.71 27.61 5.49
C ASN A 128 7.80 26.09 5.33
N LEU A 129 7.34 25.56 4.19
CA LEU A 129 7.22 24.12 3.91
C LEU A 129 8.37 23.60 3.02
N GLY A 130 9.48 24.34 2.93
CA GLY A 130 10.63 24.00 2.10
C GLY A 130 10.27 23.96 0.62
N ARG A 131 10.47 22.81 -0.04
CA ARG A 131 10.17 22.64 -1.49
C ARG A 131 8.68 22.79 -1.82
N ARG A 132 7.78 22.73 -0.83
CA ARG A 132 6.33 22.92 -1.02
C ARG A 132 5.88 24.38 -0.84
N GLY A 133 6.82 25.33 -0.81
CA GLY A 133 6.52 26.75 -0.69
C GLY A 133 6.19 27.18 0.73
N LYS A 134 5.20 28.06 0.88
CA LYS A 134 4.82 28.68 2.16
C LYS A 134 3.30 28.65 2.35
N VAL A 135 2.85 28.66 3.61
CA VAL A 135 1.42 28.67 3.94
C VAL A 135 1.11 29.68 5.03
N LEU A 136 0.06 30.46 4.83
CA LEU A 136 -0.60 31.26 5.86
C LEU A 136 -1.80 30.45 6.38
N ARG A 137 -1.78 30.13 7.67
CA ARG A 137 -2.87 29.44 8.38
C ARG A 137 -3.61 30.43 9.27
N MET A 138 -4.91 30.57 9.06
CA MET A 138 -5.82 31.44 9.79
C MET A 138 -6.81 30.58 10.57
N VAL A 139 -6.90 30.75 11.88
CA VAL A 139 -7.79 29.99 12.76
C VAL A 139 -8.83 30.92 13.36
N LYS A 140 -10.10 30.55 13.20
CA LYS A 140 -11.26 31.23 13.78
C LYS A 140 -11.99 30.25 14.69
N ARG A 141 -12.12 30.58 15.97
CA ARG A 141 -12.87 29.77 16.95
C ARG A 141 -14.36 29.96 16.72
N LEU A 142 -15.10 28.86 16.78
CA LEU A 142 -16.55 28.84 16.62
C LEU A 142 -17.21 29.20 17.96
N SER A 143 -18.28 30.00 17.91
CA SER A 143 -19.07 30.34 19.08
C SER A 143 -19.95 29.17 19.56
N GLU A 144 -20.31 28.27 18.64
CA GLU A 144 -21.06 27.04 18.90
C GLU A 144 -20.24 25.86 18.37
N THR A 145 -20.39 24.69 19.01
CA THR A 145 -19.72 23.48 18.54
C THR A 145 -20.30 23.03 17.20
N PHE A 146 -19.44 22.81 16.21
CA PHE A 146 -19.80 22.19 14.95
C PHE A 146 -19.84 20.67 15.13
N ASP A 147 -20.83 20.01 14.55
CA ASP A 147 -20.85 18.54 14.45
C ASP A 147 -20.30 18.14 13.07
N PRO A 148 -19.03 17.71 12.99
CA PRO A 148 -18.41 17.30 11.73
C PRO A 148 -18.87 15.91 11.26
N GLU A 149 -19.63 15.17 12.05
CA GLU A 149 -20.18 13.88 11.62
C GLU A 149 -21.28 14.12 10.58
N LEU A 150 -20.92 13.93 9.30
CA LEU A 150 -21.89 13.51 8.29
C LEU A 150 -22.38 12.14 8.73
N GLY A 151 -23.53 12.11 9.42
CA GLY A 151 -24.10 10.95 10.13
C GLY A 151 -23.60 9.63 9.61
N ASP A 152 -22.85 8.93 10.45
CA ASP A 152 -22.08 7.73 10.13
C ASP A 152 -22.86 6.82 9.16
N VAL A 153 -22.49 6.91 7.87
CA VAL A 153 -22.92 5.97 6.84
C VAL A 153 -21.98 4.76 6.90
N SER A 154 -21.50 4.39 8.09
CA SER A 154 -21.41 2.99 8.50
C SER A 154 -22.80 2.38 8.33
N GLN A 155 -23.18 2.15 7.07
CA GLN A 155 -24.26 1.27 6.73
C GLN A 155 -23.93 -0.04 7.42
N MET A 156 -24.71 -0.37 8.46
CA MET A 156 -25.12 -1.75 8.65
C MET A 156 -25.75 -2.15 7.31
N VAL A 157 -24.92 -2.60 6.38
CA VAL A 157 -25.41 -3.04 5.08
C VAL A 157 -26.15 -4.33 5.40
N ASP A 158 -27.47 -4.29 5.30
CA ASP A 158 -28.30 -5.44 5.61
C ASP A 158 -27.76 -6.67 4.89
N ALA A 159 -27.52 -7.73 5.66
CA ALA A 159 -27.08 -8.98 5.08
C ALA A 159 -28.15 -9.46 4.10
N ALA A 160 -27.75 -9.86 2.89
CA ALA A 160 -28.68 -10.43 1.92
C ALA A 160 -29.48 -11.62 2.53
N PRO A 161 -30.66 -11.97 2.05
CA PRO A 161 -31.35 -13.18 2.54
C PRO A 161 -30.51 -14.44 2.30
N PRO A 162 -30.59 -15.49 3.14
CA PRO A 162 -29.96 -16.78 2.85
C PRO A 162 -30.33 -17.27 1.45
N GLN A 163 -29.34 -17.63 0.64
CA GLN A 163 -29.50 -17.93 -0.78
C GLN A 163 -28.37 -18.86 -1.26
N GLN A 164 -28.53 -19.44 -2.45
CA GLN A 164 -27.49 -20.22 -3.10
C GLN A 164 -26.58 -19.34 -3.97
N TYR A 165 -25.34 -19.81 -4.20
CA TYR A 165 -24.37 -19.13 -5.04
C TYR A 165 -23.89 -20.06 -6.15
N LYS A 166 -23.87 -19.54 -7.37
CA LYS A 166 -23.30 -20.25 -8.52
C LYS A 166 -21.84 -19.86 -8.67
N VAL A 167 -20.92 -20.81 -8.45
CA VAL A 167 -19.50 -20.61 -8.69
C VAL A 167 -19.11 -21.09 -10.08
N ARG A 168 -18.44 -20.22 -10.85
CA ARG A 168 -18.01 -20.49 -12.23
C ARG A 168 -16.91 -19.52 -12.68
N PRO A 169 -16.25 -19.77 -13.83
CA PRO A 169 -15.41 -18.76 -14.47
C PRO A 169 -16.16 -17.43 -14.67
N MET A 170 -15.44 -16.33 -14.53
CA MET A 170 -15.95 -14.98 -14.76
C MET A 170 -16.29 -14.77 -16.24
N ASN A 171 -17.45 -14.19 -16.53
CA ASN A 171 -17.75 -13.72 -17.88
C ASN A 171 -17.13 -12.31 -18.08
N PRO A 172 -16.64 -11.97 -19.29
CA PRO A 172 -16.01 -10.66 -19.53
C PRO A 172 -16.89 -9.44 -19.20
N ASP A 173 -18.21 -9.55 -19.36
CA ASP A 173 -19.18 -8.50 -19.02
C ASP A 173 -19.36 -8.29 -17.50
N GLU A 174 -18.88 -9.22 -16.68
CA GLU A 174 -18.89 -9.13 -15.21
C GLU A 174 -17.65 -8.44 -14.64
N ALA A 175 -16.66 -8.08 -15.46
CA ALA A 175 -15.42 -7.47 -15.00
C ALA A 175 -15.66 -6.18 -14.19
N ILE A 176 -16.68 -5.38 -14.55
CA ILE A 176 -17.07 -4.20 -13.77
C ILE A 176 -17.58 -4.54 -12.38
N LYS A 177 -18.33 -5.65 -12.22
CA LYS A 177 -18.84 -6.09 -10.93
C LYS A 177 -17.69 -6.57 -10.03
N VAL A 178 -16.68 -7.23 -10.60
CA VAL A 178 -15.46 -7.58 -9.87
C VAL A 178 -14.70 -6.32 -9.44
N ALA A 179 -14.53 -5.33 -10.31
CA ALA A 179 -13.85 -4.08 -9.95
C ALA A 179 -14.58 -3.33 -8.82
N GLN A 180 -15.92 -3.28 -8.87
CA GLN A 180 -16.74 -2.72 -7.80
C GLN A 180 -16.57 -3.51 -6.48
N LEU A 181 -16.51 -4.85 -6.55
CA LEU A 181 -16.29 -5.69 -5.39
C LEU A 181 -14.94 -5.41 -4.71
N PHE A 182 -13.87 -5.21 -5.49
CA PHE A 182 -12.57 -4.79 -4.97
C PHE A 182 -12.64 -3.41 -4.31
N TRP A 183 -13.34 -2.44 -4.91
CA TRP A 183 -13.53 -1.12 -4.30
C TRP A 183 -14.33 -1.16 -2.99
N VAL A 184 -15.36 -2.02 -2.92
CA VAL A 184 -16.14 -2.22 -1.70
C VAL A 184 -15.26 -2.79 -0.57
N ALA A 185 -14.35 -3.72 -0.89
CA ALA A 185 -13.47 -4.32 0.10
C ALA A 185 -12.27 -3.44 0.50
N TYR A 186 -11.67 -2.71 -0.45
CA TYR A 186 -10.37 -2.06 -0.27
C TYR A 186 -10.36 -0.55 -0.57
N GLY A 187 -11.47 0.04 -1.02
CA GLY A 187 -11.42 1.37 -1.64
C GLY A 187 -10.49 1.34 -2.85
N TYR A 188 -9.57 2.31 -2.96
CA TYR A 188 -8.49 2.31 -3.96
C TYR A 188 -7.14 1.82 -3.40
N SER A 189 -7.13 1.14 -2.25
CA SER A 189 -5.88 0.70 -1.60
C SER A 189 -5.34 -0.65 -2.10
N TYR A 190 -6.05 -1.35 -2.99
CA TYR A 190 -5.57 -2.62 -3.54
C TYR A 190 -4.44 -2.39 -4.55
N LYS A 191 -3.38 -3.19 -4.44
CA LYS A 191 -2.10 -2.95 -5.14
C LYS A 191 -2.15 -3.08 -6.67
N ASN A 192 -3.08 -3.87 -7.21
CA ASN A 192 -3.13 -4.14 -8.65
C ASN A 192 -4.23 -3.30 -9.32
N GLU A 193 -3.81 -2.32 -10.13
CA GLU A 193 -4.70 -1.39 -10.83
C GLU A 193 -5.64 -2.07 -11.84
N ASP A 194 -5.29 -3.24 -12.37
CA ASP A 194 -6.15 -4.00 -13.29
C ASP A 194 -7.47 -4.41 -12.61
N PHE A 195 -7.53 -4.43 -11.28
CA PHE A 195 -8.74 -4.71 -10.51
C PHE A 195 -9.59 -3.47 -10.22
N TYR A 196 -9.18 -2.30 -10.70
CA TYR A 196 -10.01 -1.10 -10.78
C TYR A 196 -10.36 -0.72 -12.22
N ARG A 197 -9.88 -1.53 -13.19
CA ARG A 197 -10.02 -1.30 -14.63
C ARG A 197 -10.61 -2.54 -15.29
N PRO A 198 -11.92 -2.57 -15.61
CA PRO A 198 -12.56 -3.74 -16.20
C PRO A 198 -11.83 -4.28 -17.45
N GLU A 199 -11.29 -3.39 -18.28
CA GLU A 199 -10.51 -3.76 -19.47
C GLU A 199 -9.17 -4.44 -19.13
N GLY A 200 -8.51 -4.03 -18.04
CA GLY A 200 -7.28 -4.67 -17.55
C GLY A 200 -7.56 -6.09 -17.06
N LEU A 201 -8.63 -6.26 -16.27
CA LEU A 201 -9.08 -7.57 -15.82
C LEU A 201 -9.42 -8.51 -16.99
N VAL A 202 -10.18 -8.02 -17.99
CA VAL A 202 -10.49 -8.81 -19.20
C VAL A 202 -9.22 -9.16 -19.97
N HIS A 203 -8.24 -8.27 -20.05
CA HIS A 203 -6.95 -8.56 -20.69
C HIS A 203 -6.15 -9.63 -19.95
N LEU A 204 -6.09 -9.59 -18.61
CA LEU A 204 -5.41 -10.61 -17.82
C LEU A 204 -6.04 -11.99 -18.01
N VAL A 205 -7.37 -12.07 -18.04
CA VAL A 205 -8.10 -13.32 -18.31
C VAL A 205 -7.88 -13.79 -19.74
N GLY A 206 -8.02 -12.89 -20.72
CA GLY A 206 -7.86 -13.21 -22.14
C GLY A 206 -6.44 -13.62 -22.54
N SER A 207 -5.43 -13.16 -21.82
CA SER A 207 -4.01 -13.54 -22.01
C SER A 207 -3.61 -14.81 -21.27
N GLY A 208 -4.50 -15.38 -20.45
CA GLY A 208 -4.21 -16.57 -19.63
C GLY A 208 -3.33 -16.30 -18.40
N ARG A 209 -2.98 -15.04 -18.13
CA ARG A 209 -2.22 -14.64 -16.93
C ARG A 209 -3.06 -14.69 -15.66
N LEU A 210 -4.38 -14.67 -15.80
CA LEU A 210 -5.33 -14.82 -14.72
C LEU A 210 -6.40 -15.84 -15.08
N ILE A 211 -6.60 -16.84 -14.24
CA ILE A 211 -7.82 -17.66 -14.26
C ILE A 211 -8.76 -17.09 -13.20
N SER A 212 -9.87 -16.50 -13.62
CA SER A 212 -10.79 -15.79 -12.72
C SER A 212 -12.10 -16.57 -12.51
N TYR A 213 -12.48 -16.74 -11.24
CA TYR A 213 -13.74 -17.35 -10.83
C TYR A 213 -14.57 -16.37 -10.00
N VAL A 214 -15.88 -16.42 -10.17
CA VAL A 214 -16.85 -15.60 -9.44
C VAL A 214 -17.90 -16.48 -8.77
N ALA A 215 -18.39 -16.01 -7.63
CA ALA A 215 -19.58 -16.53 -6.97
C ALA A 215 -20.74 -15.58 -7.25
N VAL A 216 -21.74 -16.05 -7.99
CA VAL A 216 -22.88 -15.24 -8.44
C VAL A 216 -24.10 -15.54 -7.57
N ALA A 217 -24.71 -14.50 -7.01
CA ALA A 217 -25.95 -14.57 -6.22
C ALA A 217 -27.19 -14.80 -7.10
N GLU A 218 -28.34 -15.12 -6.51
CA GLU A 218 -29.59 -15.41 -7.24
C GLU A 218 -30.10 -14.22 -8.05
N ASN A 219 -29.79 -12.99 -7.60
CA ASN A 219 -30.11 -11.75 -8.32
C ASN A 219 -29.13 -11.42 -9.47
N GLY A 220 -28.11 -12.24 -9.69
CA GLY A 220 -27.08 -12.04 -10.72
C GLY A 220 -25.90 -11.16 -10.29
N ASP A 221 -25.80 -10.77 -9.02
CA ASP A 221 -24.66 -10.00 -8.51
C ASP A 221 -23.44 -10.89 -8.25
N VAL A 222 -22.25 -10.33 -8.45
CA VAL A 222 -21.00 -11.00 -8.10
C VAL A 222 -20.76 -10.80 -6.59
N ALA A 223 -21.03 -11.85 -5.83
CA ALA A 223 -20.90 -11.86 -4.38
C ALA A 223 -19.47 -12.14 -3.88
N GLY A 224 -18.64 -12.72 -4.74
CA GLY A 224 -17.25 -13.02 -4.44
C GLY A 224 -16.42 -13.29 -5.70
N HIS A 225 -15.10 -13.16 -5.58
CA HIS A 225 -14.12 -13.43 -6.63
C HIS A 225 -12.90 -14.14 -6.04
N VAL A 226 -12.24 -14.99 -6.85
CA VAL A 226 -10.91 -15.57 -6.60
C VAL A 226 -10.20 -15.74 -7.94
N GLY A 227 -8.86 -15.77 -7.94
CA GLY A 227 -8.13 -16.09 -9.16
C GLY A 227 -6.79 -16.78 -8.97
N LEU A 228 -6.32 -17.45 -10.03
CA LEU A 228 -4.95 -17.96 -10.15
C LEU A 228 -4.14 -17.04 -11.05
N LEU A 229 -3.10 -16.43 -10.49
CA LEU A 229 -2.14 -15.60 -11.20
C LEU A 229 -0.98 -16.45 -11.73
N ARG A 230 -0.64 -16.23 -13.01
CA ARG A 230 0.41 -16.95 -13.75
C ARG A 230 1.18 -15.98 -14.65
N TYR A 231 2.11 -15.25 -14.07
CA TYR A 231 2.96 -14.33 -14.85
C TYR A 231 4.05 -15.06 -15.64
N GLU A 232 4.43 -16.26 -15.19
CA GLU A 232 5.47 -17.09 -15.80
C GLU A 232 4.92 -18.47 -16.15
N ASN A 233 5.56 -19.13 -17.12
CA ASN A 233 5.20 -20.49 -17.51
C ASN A 233 5.89 -21.52 -16.60
N VAL A 234 5.63 -21.41 -15.30
CA VAL A 234 6.10 -22.34 -14.26
C VAL A 234 4.99 -23.34 -13.91
N PRO A 235 5.32 -24.51 -13.32
CA PRO A 235 4.34 -25.56 -13.02
C PRO A 235 3.52 -25.27 -11.75
N MET A 236 3.35 -24.01 -11.37
CA MET A 236 2.55 -23.56 -10.24
C MET A 236 1.79 -22.27 -10.58
N ALA A 237 0.91 -21.85 -9.69
CA ALA A 237 0.23 -20.55 -9.77
C ALA A 237 0.03 -19.97 -8.37
N GLU A 238 -0.14 -18.65 -8.29
CA GLU A 238 -0.53 -17.97 -7.05
C GLU A 238 -2.06 -17.90 -6.99
N GLU A 239 -2.69 -18.52 -6.00
CA GLU A 239 -4.08 -18.24 -5.67
C GLU A 239 -4.14 -16.94 -4.88
N ALA A 240 -4.75 -15.94 -5.52
CA ALA A 240 -4.85 -14.60 -5.00
C ALA A 240 -6.27 -14.07 -5.22
N LEU A 241 -6.44 -12.77 -4.97
CA LEU A 241 -7.62 -12.02 -5.41
C LEU A 241 -8.94 -12.52 -4.80
N LEU A 242 -8.84 -13.16 -3.64
CA LEU A 242 -9.98 -13.67 -2.90
C LEU A 242 -10.68 -12.53 -2.17
N VAL A 243 -11.88 -12.19 -2.61
CA VAL A 243 -12.70 -11.13 -2.01
C VAL A 243 -14.15 -11.58 -1.96
N VAL A 244 -14.83 -11.27 -0.85
CA VAL A 244 -16.25 -11.54 -0.64
C VAL A 244 -16.93 -10.26 -0.19
N SER A 245 -18.06 -9.97 -0.82
CA SER A 245 -18.84 -8.77 -0.52
C SER A 245 -19.30 -8.78 0.95
N PRO A 246 -19.22 -7.65 1.68
CA PRO A 246 -19.63 -7.57 3.08
C PRO A 246 -21.04 -8.12 3.35
N VAL A 247 -22.01 -7.82 2.48
CA VAL A 247 -23.41 -8.28 2.61
C VAL A 247 -23.58 -9.80 2.49
N HIS A 248 -22.59 -10.48 1.90
CA HIS A 248 -22.61 -11.92 1.66
C HIS A 248 -21.64 -12.72 2.55
N ARG A 249 -21.00 -12.07 3.53
CA ARG A 249 -20.10 -12.73 4.50
C ARG A 249 -20.84 -13.81 5.33
N GLY A 250 -20.07 -14.76 5.86
CA GLY A 250 -20.61 -15.86 6.68
C GLY A 250 -21.31 -16.99 5.91
N ARG A 251 -21.32 -16.95 4.58
CA ARG A 251 -22.04 -17.91 3.72
C ARG A 251 -21.16 -18.90 3.00
N ARG A 252 -19.93 -19.08 3.50
CA ARG A 252 -18.93 -20.02 2.94
C ARG A 252 -18.58 -19.77 1.47
N ILE A 253 -18.81 -18.57 0.94
CA ILE A 253 -18.44 -18.20 -0.44
C ILE A 253 -16.94 -18.37 -0.68
N MET A 254 -16.12 -18.01 0.32
CA MET A 254 -14.67 -18.21 0.28
C MET A 254 -14.33 -19.69 0.05
N ASP A 255 -14.97 -20.61 0.79
CA ASP A 255 -14.77 -22.05 0.66
C ASP A 255 -15.16 -22.53 -0.75
N LEU A 256 -16.33 -22.11 -1.23
CA LEU A 256 -16.84 -22.50 -2.54
C LEU A 256 -15.93 -22.02 -3.69
N LEU A 257 -15.40 -20.80 -3.57
CA LEU A 257 -14.44 -20.23 -4.51
C LEU A 257 -13.10 -20.97 -4.46
N HIS A 258 -12.59 -21.22 -3.25
CA HIS A 258 -11.35 -21.96 -3.03
C HIS A 258 -11.44 -23.38 -3.61
N ASP A 259 -12.50 -24.12 -3.32
CA ASP A 259 -12.69 -25.48 -3.85
C ASP A 259 -12.73 -25.49 -5.39
N ALA A 260 -13.42 -24.51 -5.99
CA ALA A 260 -13.54 -24.40 -7.45
C ALA A 260 -12.20 -24.03 -8.12
N ILE A 261 -11.45 -23.10 -7.54
CA ILE A 261 -10.18 -22.66 -8.10
C ILE A 261 -9.08 -23.72 -7.93
N GLN A 262 -9.09 -24.46 -6.82
CA GLN A 262 -8.22 -25.62 -6.60
C GLN A 262 -8.53 -26.77 -7.57
N ALA A 263 -9.82 -27.05 -7.82
CA ALA A 263 -10.21 -28.02 -8.84
C ALA A 263 -9.70 -27.60 -10.24
N LYS A 264 -9.76 -26.31 -10.56
CA LYS A 264 -9.21 -25.78 -11.80
C LYS A 264 -7.68 -25.90 -11.86
N ALA A 265 -6.97 -25.63 -10.77
CA ALA A 265 -5.52 -25.81 -10.70
C ALA A 265 -5.10 -27.27 -10.97
N ARG A 266 -5.86 -28.25 -10.46
CA ARG A 266 -5.65 -29.68 -10.75
C ARG A 266 -5.97 -30.05 -12.20
N GLU A 267 -7.04 -29.50 -12.77
CA GLU A 267 -7.39 -29.68 -14.20
C GLU A 267 -6.28 -29.14 -15.12
N MET A 268 -5.59 -28.08 -14.70
CA MET A 268 -4.45 -27.50 -15.39
C MET A 268 -3.13 -28.27 -15.17
N GLU A 269 -3.16 -29.37 -14.41
CA GLU A 269 -2.00 -30.20 -14.08
C GLU A 269 -0.86 -29.42 -13.40
N LEU A 270 -1.21 -28.38 -12.62
CA LEU A 270 -0.23 -27.65 -11.82
C LEU A 270 0.32 -28.56 -10.70
N LYS A 271 1.61 -28.44 -10.40
CA LYS A 271 2.26 -29.13 -9.28
C LYS A 271 1.82 -28.58 -7.93
N GLY A 272 1.51 -27.28 -7.85
CA GLY A 272 1.11 -26.65 -6.61
C GLY A 272 0.55 -25.24 -6.79
N VAL A 273 0.07 -24.70 -5.68
CA VAL A 273 -0.52 -23.37 -5.59
C VAL A 273 0.08 -22.64 -4.38
N SER A 274 0.55 -21.42 -4.58
CA SER A 274 0.94 -20.52 -3.49
C SER A 274 -0.20 -19.61 -3.07
N VAL A 275 -0.18 -19.18 -1.81
CA VAL A 275 -1.10 -18.17 -1.25
C VAL A 275 -0.33 -17.30 -0.28
N ASP A 276 -0.49 -15.99 -0.36
CA ASP A 276 0.24 -15.00 0.44
C ASP A 276 -0.70 -14.23 1.40
N PRO A 277 -1.16 -14.84 2.50
CA PRO A 277 -1.91 -14.13 3.52
C PRO A 277 -1.08 -13.03 4.19
N VAL A 278 -1.74 -11.90 4.44
CA VAL A 278 -1.18 -10.75 5.18
C VAL A 278 -0.80 -11.11 6.61
N THR A 279 0.18 -10.38 7.14
CA THR A 279 0.62 -10.49 8.55
C THR A 279 0.09 -9.38 9.44
N SER A 280 -0.67 -8.41 8.91
CA SER A 280 -1.44 -7.46 9.74
C SER A 280 -2.51 -8.14 10.61
N HIS A 281 -2.94 -9.37 10.26
CA HIS A 281 -3.84 -10.18 11.08
C HIS A 281 -3.70 -11.69 10.81
N ILE A 282 -4.07 -12.53 11.78
CA ILE A 282 -4.01 -14.01 11.64
C ILE A 282 -5.20 -14.66 10.93
N ILE A 283 -6.25 -13.90 10.58
CA ILE A 283 -7.55 -14.44 10.15
C ILE A 283 -7.43 -15.25 8.85
N SER A 284 -6.84 -14.67 7.81
CA SER A 284 -6.62 -15.33 6.52
C SER A 284 -5.62 -16.48 6.63
N GLN A 285 -4.52 -16.26 7.38
CA GLN A 285 -3.49 -17.27 7.61
C GLN A 285 -4.08 -18.56 8.19
N ARG A 286 -4.86 -18.46 9.27
CA ARG A 286 -5.53 -19.61 9.89
C ARG A 286 -6.41 -20.37 8.91
N ARG A 287 -7.15 -19.65 8.05
CA ARG A 287 -8.04 -20.30 7.08
C ARG A 287 -7.25 -21.04 5.99
N ILE A 288 -6.21 -20.43 5.45
CA ILE A 288 -5.36 -21.02 4.41
C ILE A 288 -4.65 -22.27 4.93
N ILE A 289 -4.12 -22.23 6.15
CA ILE A 289 -3.47 -23.40 6.76
C ILE A 289 -4.47 -24.54 6.99
N GLN A 290 -5.69 -24.24 7.43
CA GLN A 290 -6.76 -25.26 7.54
C GLN A 290 -7.15 -25.90 6.20
N LEU A 291 -6.99 -25.15 5.10
CA LEU A 291 -7.25 -25.62 3.74
C LEU A 291 -6.04 -26.35 3.12
N GLY A 292 -4.96 -26.56 3.89
CA GLY A 292 -3.79 -27.33 3.48
C GLY A 292 -2.58 -26.49 3.08
N GLY A 293 -2.67 -25.16 3.12
CA GLY A 293 -1.52 -24.28 2.90
C GLY A 293 -0.44 -24.50 3.95
N ARG A 294 0.81 -24.66 3.50
CA ARG A 294 1.97 -24.92 4.35
C ARG A 294 2.89 -23.70 4.36
N PRO A 295 3.11 -23.04 5.51
CA PRO A 295 4.06 -21.94 5.60
C PRO A 295 5.46 -22.37 5.15
N CYS A 296 6.07 -21.56 4.28
CA CYS A 296 7.41 -21.83 3.74
C CYS A 296 8.23 -20.57 3.42
N GLY A 297 7.68 -19.37 3.61
CA GLY A 297 8.44 -18.12 3.56
C GLY A 297 7.72 -16.95 4.21
N ILE A 298 8.43 -15.86 4.46
CA ILE A 298 7.89 -14.58 4.93
C ILE A 298 8.50 -13.48 4.07
N ASP A 299 7.65 -12.78 3.31
CA ASP A 299 8.08 -11.59 2.57
C ASP A 299 7.80 -10.36 3.43
N LEU A 300 8.88 -9.75 3.95
CA LEU A 300 8.80 -8.50 4.71
C LEU A 300 8.58 -7.29 3.78
N ALA A 301 7.71 -6.37 4.21
CA ALA A 301 7.42 -5.11 3.51
C ALA A 301 7.02 -5.32 2.03
N ALA A 302 6.33 -6.44 1.74
CA ALA A 302 6.02 -6.93 0.40
C ALA A 302 5.19 -5.95 -0.47
N CYS A 303 4.32 -5.13 0.14
CA CYS A 303 3.60 -4.09 -0.59
C CYS A 303 3.34 -2.84 0.26
N PRO A 304 3.00 -1.68 -0.36
CA PRO A 304 2.63 -0.48 0.36
C PRO A 304 1.49 -0.72 1.38
N PRO A 305 1.34 0.16 2.38
CA PRO A 305 0.32 0.03 3.42
C PRO A 305 -1.09 -0.23 2.84
N ARG A 306 -1.79 -1.23 3.40
CA ARG A 306 -3.16 -1.58 3.01
C ARG A 306 -4.17 -0.99 3.97
N VAL A 307 -5.27 -0.46 3.44
CA VAL A 307 -6.41 0.00 4.25
C VAL A 307 -7.61 -0.91 3.97
N PHE A 308 -7.89 -1.82 4.90
CA PHE A 308 -9.08 -2.67 4.84
C PHE A 308 -10.29 -1.90 5.38
N LYS A 309 -11.29 -1.65 4.53
CA LYS A 309 -12.52 -0.98 4.98
C LYS A 309 -13.21 -1.83 6.07
N GLY A 310 -13.40 -1.23 7.24
CA GLY A 310 -14.08 -1.85 8.39
C GLY A 310 -13.28 -2.89 9.18
N ILE A 311 -11.96 -2.97 8.99
CA ILE A 311 -11.06 -3.82 9.80
C ILE A 311 -9.84 -3.02 10.31
N ALA A 312 -9.45 -1.94 9.63
CA ALA A 312 -8.29 -1.14 10.01
C ALA A 312 -8.54 -0.29 11.27
N ASN A 313 -7.54 -0.24 12.17
CA ASN A 313 -7.41 0.82 13.17
C ASN A 313 -6.71 2.02 12.50
N GLU A 314 -7.39 3.17 12.43
CA GLU A 314 -6.88 4.37 11.73
C GLU A 314 -5.80 5.13 12.52
N GLU A 315 -5.51 4.75 13.76
CA GLU A 315 -4.55 5.41 14.66
C GLU A 315 -3.06 5.02 14.44
N GLU A 316 -2.76 3.90 13.77
CA GLU A 316 -1.38 3.47 13.56
C GLU A 316 -0.73 4.12 12.34
N GLN A 317 0.54 4.53 12.45
CA GLN A 317 1.29 4.98 11.28
C GLN A 317 1.31 3.86 10.21
N PRO A 318 1.00 4.18 8.96
CA PRO A 318 0.90 3.19 7.91
C PRO A 318 2.28 2.59 7.63
N GLN A 319 2.45 1.29 7.93
CA GLN A 319 3.62 0.51 7.51
C GLN A 319 3.31 -0.34 6.29
N ARG A 320 4.35 -0.75 5.57
CA ARG A 320 4.22 -1.69 4.47
C ARG A 320 3.70 -3.03 4.99
N GLU A 321 2.87 -3.68 4.19
CA GLU A 321 2.28 -4.98 4.54
C GLU A 321 3.27 -6.11 4.21
N SER A 322 3.33 -7.12 5.08
CA SER A 322 4.13 -8.34 4.89
C SER A 322 3.23 -9.55 4.65
N TYR A 323 3.80 -10.61 4.09
CA TYR A 323 3.07 -11.85 3.79
C TYR A 323 3.72 -13.05 4.44
N LEU A 324 2.89 -13.96 4.97
CA LEU A 324 3.28 -15.32 5.30
C LEU A 324 3.04 -16.18 4.07
N HIS A 325 4.07 -16.51 3.31
CA HIS A 325 3.93 -17.34 2.12
C HIS A 325 3.61 -18.78 2.49
N CYS A 326 2.50 -19.25 1.96
CA CYS A 326 2.06 -20.64 2.07
C CYS A 326 2.07 -21.29 0.70
N PHE A 327 2.42 -22.58 0.65
CA PHE A 327 2.36 -23.38 -0.56
C PHE A 327 1.58 -24.67 -0.30
N ASN A 328 0.86 -25.14 -1.31
CA ASN A 328 0.15 -26.41 -1.28
C ASN A 328 0.48 -27.22 -2.54
N TYR A 329 1.09 -28.40 -2.38
CA TYR A 329 1.29 -29.34 -3.48
C TYR A 329 -0.05 -29.99 -3.86
N LEU A 330 -0.32 -30.07 -5.17
CA LEU A 330 -1.52 -30.72 -5.72
C LEU A 330 -1.30 -32.20 -6.03
N SER A 331 -0.04 -32.63 -6.07
CA SER A 331 0.40 -34.01 -6.24
C SER A 331 1.63 -34.25 -5.38
N GLU A 332 1.92 -35.51 -5.05
CA GLU A 332 3.09 -35.86 -4.24
C GLU A 332 4.38 -35.45 -4.98
N PRO A 333 5.21 -34.57 -4.40
CA PRO A 333 6.41 -34.09 -5.07
C PRO A 333 7.52 -35.16 -5.04
N PRO A 334 8.33 -35.29 -6.12
CA PRO A 334 9.44 -36.23 -6.16
C PRO A 334 10.61 -35.72 -5.32
N SER A 335 11.41 -36.62 -4.75
CA SER A 335 12.63 -36.24 -4.02
C SER A 335 13.54 -35.35 -4.86
N MET A 336 14.09 -34.29 -4.26
CA MET A 336 14.91 -33.29 -4.97
C MET A 336 16.28 -33.11 -4.31
N ILE A 337 17.28 -32.77 -5.13
CA ILE A 337 18.61 -32.39 -4.67
C ILE A 337 18.64 -30.87 -4.53
N ILE A 338 19.13 -30.36 -3.41
CA ILE A 338 19.31 -28.93 -3.19
C ILE A 338 20.70 -28.58 -2.68
N HIS A 339 21.12 -27.36 -2.99
CA HIS A 339 22.39 -26.77 -2.60
C HIS A 339 22.14 -25.46 -1.85
N ALA A 340 22.13 -25.54 -0.52
CA ALA A 340 21.92 -24.39 0.37
C ALA A 340 23.08 -24.24 1.37
N PRO A 341 23.35 -23.00 1.85
CA PRO A 341 24.37 -22.76 2.86
C PRO A 341 24.12 -23.54 4.14
N SER A 342 25.19 -24.00 4.79
CA SER A 342 25.10 -24.88 5.96
C SER A 342 24.30 -24.28 7.12
N HIS A 343 24.38 -22.96 7.33
CA HIS A 343 23.66 -22.25 8.40
C HIS A 343 22.15 -22.12 8.17
N HIS A 344 21.67 -22.33 6.95
CA HIS A 344 20.23 -22.36 6.63
C HIS A 344 19.64 -23.78 6.59
N GLN A 345 20.46 -24.83 6.55
CA GLN A 345 19.97 -26.19 6.31
C GLN A 345 18.93 -26.65 7.32
N GLN A 346 19.08 -26.30 8.61
CA GLN A 346 18.11 -26.68 9.64
C GLN A 346 16.72 -26.11 9.38
N MET A 347 16.61 -24.80 9.11
CA MET A 347 15.33 -24.15 8.81
C MET A 347 14.75 -24.67 7.48
N ILE A 348 15.61 -24.83 6.47
CA ILE A 348 15.19 -25.38 5.17
C ILE A 348 14.63 -26.80 5.34
N THR A 349 15.26 -27.66 6.15
CA THR A 349 14.72 -29.00 6.45
C THR A 349 13.34 -28.91 7.08
N GLN A 350 13.14 -28.06 8.09
CA GLN A 350 11.82 -27.89 8.73
C GLN A 350 10.74 -27.44 7.74
N ILE A 351 11.08 -26.51 6.84
CA ILE A 351 10.18 -26.05 5.78
C ILE A 351 9.79 -27.21 4.86
N TYR A 352 10.76 -28.00 4.38
CA TYR A 352 10.49 -29.12 3.47
C TYR A 352 9.74 -30.27 4.15
N GLU A 353 10.03 -30.55 5.43
CA GLU A 353 9.25 -31.50 6.23
C GLU A 353 7.79 -31.07 6.35
N ASN A 354 7.53 -29.79 6.60
CA ASN A 354 6.17 -29.24 6.64
C ASN A 354 5.46 -29.30 5.28
N LEU A 355 6.20 -29.08 4.20
CA LEU A 355 5.69 -29.22 2.83
C LEU A 355 5.44 -30.69 2.42
N GLY A 356 5.95 -31.66 3.19
CA GLY A 356 5.87 -33.08 2.86
C GLY A 356 6.76 -33.47 1.67
N GLN A 357 7.81 -32.70 1.40
CA GLN A 357 8.71 -32.89 0.27
C GLN A 357 10.06 -33.42 0.75
N GLN A 358 10.57 -34.46 0.09
CA GLN A 358 11.86 -35.05 0.44
C GLN A 358 13.00 -34.33 -0.26
N ILE A 359 14.02 -33.94 0.50
CA ILE A 359 15.21 -33.26 -0.02
C ILE A 359 16.49 -34.03 0.31
N ILE A 360 17.49 -33.84 -0.55
CA ILE A 360 18.85 -34.33 -0.33
C ILE A 360 19.79 -33.13 -0.46
N PHE A 361 20.52 -32.82 0.61
CA PHE A 361 21.56 -31.81 0.54
C PHE A 361 22.79 -32.38 -0.16
N GLU A 362 23.27 -31.67 -1.17
CA GLU A 362 24.57 -31.92 -1.78
C GLU A 362 25.51 -30.73 -1.57
N ASN A 363 26.81 -31.03 -1.50
CA ASN A 363 27.83 -30.02 -1.29
C ASN A 363 27.72 -28.89 -2.33
N PRO A 364 27.71 -27.62 -1.89
CA PRO A 364 27.87 -26.47 -2.76
C PRO A 364 29.07 -26.57 -3.69
N GLY A 365 29.08 -25.79 -4.77
CA GLY A 365 30.25 -25.69 -5.61
C GLY A 365 30.11 -24.68 -6.73
N THR A 366 31.25 -24.30 -7.30
CA THR A 366 31.35 -23.36 -8.42
C THR A 366 30.66 -23.88 -9.68
N SER A 367 30.10 -22.97 -10.47
CA SER A 367 29.52 -23.29 -11.78
C SER A 367 30.50 -23.10 -12.92
N LYS A 368 30.44 -23.98 -13.93
CA LYS A 368 31.17 -23.80 -15.20
C LYS A 368 30.32 -23.16 -16.29
N LEU A 369 29.00 -23.09 -16.10
CA LEU A 369 28.08 -22.49 -17.04
C LEU A 369 28.10 -20.97 -16.87
N PRO A 370 27.97 -20.16 -17.94
CA PRO A 370 27.80 -18.72 -17.78
C PRO A 370 26.56 -18.44 -16.94
N GLY A 371 26.65 -17.44 -16.06
CA GLY A 371 25.53 -17.00 -15.24
C GLY A 371 24.45 -16.31 -16.07
N ASP A 372 23.20 -16.43 -15.65
CA ASP A 372 22.05 -15.74 -16.23
C ASP A 372 21.07 -15.35 -15.13
N TYR A 373 20.46 -14.18 -15.25
CA TYR A 373 19.51 -13.64 -14.27
C TYR A 373 18.53 -12.68 -14.93
N GLN A 374 17.35 -12.55 -14.33
CA GLN A 374 16.29 -11.65 -14.74
C GLN A 374 16.08 -10.57 -13.69
N ILE A 375 15.67 -9.39 -14.17
CA ILE A 375 15.43 -8.20 -13.36
C ILE A 375 14.01 -7.72 -13.63
N ASN A 376 13.27 -7.44 -12.58
CA ASN A 376 11.99 -6.75 -12.65
C ASN A 376 11.92 -5.65 -11.59
N PHE A 377 11.29 -4.54 -11.93
CA PHE A 377 10.99 -3.47 -10.97
C PHE A 377 9.52 -3.13 -11.04
N ASP A 378 8.81 -3.44 -9.95
CA ASP A 378 7.42 -3.04 -9.79
C ASP A 378 7.35 -1.67 -9.14
N LYS A 379 7.04 -0.65 -9.96
CA LYS A 379 6.92 0.74 -9.51
C LYS A 379 5.77 0.95 -8.51
N THR A 380 4.68 0.21 -8.65
CA THR A 380 3.51 0.33 -7.77
C THR A 380 3.82 -0.26 -6.40
N LEU A 381 4.53 -1.39 -6.37
CA LEU A 381 4.97 -2.01 -5.13
C LEU A 381 6.24 -1.36 -4.56
N ARG A 382 6.99 -0.59 -5.37
CA ARG A 382 8.36 -0.15 -5.07
C ARG A 382 9.25 -1.33 -4.69
N LYS A 383 9.17 -2.40 -5.49
CA LYS A 383 9.87 -3.67 -5.24
C LYS A 383 10.78 -4.00 -6.42
N GLY A 384 12.06 -4.22 -6.12
CA GLY A 384 13.03 -4.78 -7.05
C GLY A 384 13.08 -6.29 -6.93
N GLU A 385 13.13 -7.00 -8.05
CA GLU A 385 13.16 -8.46 -8.10
C GLU A 385 14.32 -8.92 -8.98
N LEU A 386 15.19 -9.73 -8.41
CA LEU A 386 16.32 -10.38 -9.07
C LEU A 386 16.10 -11.88 -9.01
N LYS A 387 15.96 -12.53 -10.17
CA LYS A 387 15.81 -14.00 -10.25
C LYS A 387 17.02 -14.58 -10.97
N VAL A 388 17.80 -15.40 -10.30
CA VAL A 388 18.93 -16.09 -10.92
C VAL A 388 18.41 -17.30 -11.70
N ILE A 389 18.58 -17.30 -13.02
CA ILE A 389 18.14 -18.41 -13.89
C ILE A 389 19.23 -19.48 -13.96
N THR A 390 20.49 -19.06 -14.15
CA THR A 390 21.67 -19.92 -14.09
C THR A 390 22.65 -19.34 -13.08
N ALA A 391 22.85 -20.05 -11.98
CA ALA A 391 23.73 -19.68 -10.89
C ALA A 391 25.19 -19.83 -11.31
N ASN A 392 25.92 -18.73 -11.18
CA ASN A 392 27.37 -18.68 -11.26
C ASN A 392 27.86 -17.69 -10.18
N GLU A 393 28.87 -18.04 -9.42
CA GLU A 393 29.41 -17.16 -8.37
C GLU A 393 30.07 -15.89 -8.93
N ASN A 394 30.57 -15.94 -10.17
CA ASN A 394 31.31 -14.83 -10.80
C ASN A 394 30.39 -13.71 -11.32
N GLN A 395 29.08 -13.91 -11.41
CA GLN A 395 28.12 -12.84 -11.75
C GLN A 395 27.73 -11.98 -10.53
N TRP A 396 28.19 -12.33 -9.33
CA TRP A 396 27.84 -11.59 -8.11
C TRP A 396 28.10 -10.08 -8.20
N PRO A 397 29.25 -9.58 -8.70
CA PRO A 397 29.50 -8.14 -8.80
C PRO A 397 28.46 -7.41 -9.66
N GLU A 398 27.92 -8.09 -10.68
CA GLU A 398 26.89 -7.53 -11.55
C GLU A 398 25.52 -7.53 -10.85
N ILE A 399 25.14 -8.64 -10.23
CA ILE A 399 23.90 -8.76 -9.45
C ILE A 399 23.85 -7.71 -8.34
N LEU A 400 24.95 -7.53 -7.60
CA LEU A 400 25.06 -6.53 -6.55
C LEU A 400 24.84 -5.12 -7.09
N ARG A 401 25.52 -4.77 -8.19
CA ARG A 401 25.35 -3.46 -8.83
C ARG A 401 23.88 -3.23 -9.22
N VAL A 402 23.21 -4.23 -9.79
CA VAL A 402 21.79 -4.09 -10.16
C VAL A 402 20.91 -3.95 -8.91
N ALA A 403 21.18 -4.72 -7.85
CA ALA A 403 20.44 -4.60 -6.59
C ALA A 403 20.56 -3.20 -5.98
N ASP A 404 21.76 -2.60 -6.05
CA ASP A 404 22.02 -1.24 -5.59
C ASP A 404 21.33 -0.22 -6.51
N ASP A 405 21.40 -0.40 -7.84
CA ASP A 405 20.72 0.49 -8.79
C ASP A 405 19.19 0.49 -8.61
N LEU A 406 18.60 -0.68 -8.33
CA LEU A 406 17.17 -0.80 -8.03
C LEU A 406 16.79 0.00 -6.78
N ALA A 407 17.60 -0.06 -5.74
CA ALA A 407 17.36 0.66 -4.50
C ALA A 407 17.60 2.18 -4.66
N GLU A 408 18.78 2.56 -5.13
CA GLU A 408 19.26 3.95 -5.13
C GLU A 408 18.65 4.80 -6.26
N PHE A 409 18.47 4.22 -7.45
CA PHE A 409 18.02 4.98 -8.62
C PHE A 409 16.57 4.68 -9.02
N ALA A 410 16.13 3.43 -8.95
CA ALA A 410 14.74 3.09 -9.27
C ALA A 410 13.77 3.38 -8.09
N GLY A 411 14.29 3.46 -6.87
CA GLY A 411 13.51 3.73 -5.66
C GLY A 411 12.81 2.48 -5.11
N ALA A 412 13.42 1.30 -5.27
CA ALA A 412 12.96 0.09 -4.60
C ALA A 412 13.13 0.21 -3.09
N GLU A 413 12.03 0.05 -2.36
CA GLU A 413 12.02 0.01 -0.90
C GLU A 413 12.37 -1.39 -0.37
N VAL A 414 12.22 -2.40 -1.22
CA VAL A 414 12.60 -3.80 -0.95
C VAL A 414 13.20 -4.39 -2.23
N VAL A 415 14.32 -5.09 -2.09
CA VAL A 415 14.92 -5.90 -3.17
C VAL A 415 14.86 -7.37 -2.76
N VAL A 416 14.24 -8.22 -3.60
CA VAL A 416 14.26 -9.68 -3.44
C VAL A 416 15.29 -10.29 -4.39
N LEU A 417 15.99 -11.32 -3.93
CA LEU A 417 16.91 -12.13 -4.72
C LEU A 417 16.52 -13.61 -4.61
N ASP A 418 16.13 -14.21 -5.72
CA ASP A 418 15.74 -15.62 -5.81
C ASP A 418 16.89 -16.45 -6.41
N LEU A 419 17.34 -17.47 -5.68
CA LEU A 419 18.48 -18.33 -6.02
C LEU A 419 18.04 -19.79 -6.23
N PRO A 420 18.29 -20.42 -7.40
CA PRO A 420 17.72 -21.72 -7.75
C PRO A 420 18.38 -22.83 -6.95
N LEU A 421 17.64 -23.47 -6.05
CA LEU A 421 18.20 -24.43 -5.08
C LEU A 421 18.77 -25.70 -5.73
N ALA A 422 18.31 -26.06 -6.93
CA ALA A 422 18.83 -27.18 -7.69
C ALA A 422 20.27 -26.97 -8.21
N GLN A 423 20.80 -25.74 -8.12
CA GLN A 423 22.07 -25.37 -8.72
C GLN A 423 23.18 -25.15 -7.68
N ARG A 424 24.33 -25.79 -7.91
CA ARG A 424 25.46 -25.85 -6.96
C ARG A 424 26.00 -24.50 -6.48
N ALA A 425 25.98 -23.49 -7.35
CA ALA A 425 26.53 -22.17 -7.07
C ALA A 425 25.58 -21.27 -6.26
N SER A 426 24.32 -21.68 -6.06
CA SER A 426 23.32 -20.90 -5.34
C SER A 426 23.70 -20.67 -3.88
N ALA A 427 24.29 -21.66 -3.21
CA ALA A 427 24.77 -21.48 -1.85
C ALA A 427 25.93 -20.46 -1.76
N LEU A 428 26.83 -20.41 -2.75
CA LEU A 428 27.92 -19.43 -2.79
C LEU A 428 27.38 -18.01 -3.03
N LEU A 429 26.41 -17.86 -3.94
CA LEU A 429 25.73 -16.58 -4.17
C LEU A 429 24.94 -16.12 -2.94
N CYS A 430 24.36 -17.05 -2.18
CA CYS A 430 23.65 -16.73 -0.95
C CYS A 430 24.59 -16.14 0.09
N GLU A 431 25.73 -16.78 0.35
CA GLU A 431 26.73 -16.27 1.30
C GLU A 431 27.23 -14.87 0.88
N LEU A 432 27.53 -14.66 -0.40
CA LEU A 432 27.94 -13.36 -0.95
C LEU A 432 26.85 -12.28 -0.80
N ALA A 433 25.58 -12.65 -0.96
CA ALA A 433 24.46 -11.73 -0.79
C ALA A 433 24.24 -11.36 0.67
N GLU A 434 24.37 -12.32 1.58
CA GLU A 434 24.24 -12.06 3.00
C GLU A 434 25.34 -11.14 3.55
N ASP A 435 26.55 -11.19 2.99
CA ASP A 435 27.65 -10.30 3.35
C ASP A 435 27.37 -8.81 3.07
N VAL A 436 26.37 -8.51 2.23
CA VAL A 436 25.97 -7.14 1.88
C VAL A 436 24.54 -6.79 2.32
N GLY A 437 24.01 -7.53 3.30
CA GLY A 437 22.76 -7.20 3.97
C GLY A 437 21.50 -7.86 3.41
N PHE A 438 21.61 -8.79 2.46
CA PHE A 438 20.48 -9.68 2.19
C PHE A 438 20.29 -10.67 3.34
N PHE A 439 19.05 -11.09 3.59
CA PHE A 439 18.73 -12.08 4.61
C PHE A 439 17.71 -13.09 4.10
N PHE A 440 17.70 -14.27 4.70
CA PHE A 440 16.78 -15.36 4.38
C PHE A 440 15.31 -14.93 4.53
N ALA A 441 14.49 -15.22 3.52
CA ALA A 441 13.05 -14.94 3.51
C ALA A 441 12.19 -16.18 3.22
N GLY A 442 12.79 -17.35 2.97
CA GLY A 442 12.09 -18.61 2.79
C GLY A 442 12.33 -19.30 1.45
N ILE A 443 11.49 -20.29 1.17
CA ILE A 443 11.50 -21.09 -0.05
C ILE A 443 10.33 -20.71 -0.94
N ARG A 444 10.54 -20.72 -2.27
CA ARG A 444 9.53 -20.53 -3.31
C ARG A 444 9.38 -21.81 -4.12
N PRO A 445 8.50 -22.73 -3.69
CA PRO A 445 8.36 -24.02 -4.36
C PRO A 445 7.86 -23.88 -5.79
N CYS A 446 8.47 -24.62 -6.72
CA CYS A 446 8.07 -24.68 -8.13
C CYS A 446 8.13 -23.35 -8.91
N GLU A 447 8.76 -22.31 -8.38
CA GLU A 447 8.96 -21.03 -9.09
C GLU A 447 10.22 -21.03 -9.97
N ALA A 448 11.19 -21.94 -9.73
CA ALA A 448 12.36 -22.09 -10.59
C ALA A 448 12.07 -23.08 -11.73
N LEU A 449 12.73 -22.89 -12.88
CA LEU A 449 12.58 -23.79 -14.03
C LEU A 449 13.02 -25.23 -13.72
N ASP A 450 13.97 -25.39 -12.81
CA ASP A 450 14.57 -26.65 -12.38
C ASP A 450 14.22 -27.05 -10.93
N GLY A 451 13.25 -26.37 -10.29
CA GLY A 451 12.80 -26.72 -8.96
C GLY A 451 12.28 -25.52 -8.17
N ASP A 452 12.94 -25.25 -7.04
CA ASP A 452 12.52 -24.22 -6.08
C ASP A 452 13.56 -23.10 -5.99
N TYR A 453 13.13 -21.89 -5.65
CA TYR A 453 14.05 -20.82 -5.27
C TYR A 453 14.22 -20.75 -3.75
N LEU A 454 15.43 -20.43 -3.31
CA LEU A 454 15.68 -19.77 -2.02
C LEU A 454 15.48 -18.28 -2.22
N ARG A 455 14.56 -17.65 -1.47
CA ARG A 455 14.36 -16.20 -1.51
C ARG A 455 15.17 -15.52 -0.40
N LEU A 456 15.90 -14.49 -0.81
CA LEU A 456 16.53 -13.52 0.07
C LEU A 456 15.88 -12.15 -0.09
N GLN A 457 15.96 -11.32 0.95
CA GLN A 457 15.45 -9.95 0.95
C GLN A 457 16.49 -8.96 1.48
N ARG A 458 16.47 -7.74 0.93
CA ARG A 458 17.16 -6.57 1.48
C ARG A 458 16.16 -5.42 1.58
N LEU A 459 15.98 -4.88 2.79
CA LEU A 459 15.04 -3.79 3.06
C LEU A 459 15.76 -2.44 3.03
N HIS A 460 15.19 -1.48 2.30
CA HIS A 460 15.64 -0.08 2.26
C HIS A 460 14.67 0.86 2.99
N VAL A 461 13.80 0.27 3.83
CA VAL A 461 12.80 0.96 4.65
C VAL A 461 12.75 0.34 6.05
N PRO A 462 12.45 1.12 7.10
CA PRO A 462 12.24 0.57 8.42
C PRO A 462 10.99 -0.33 8.43
N MET A 463 11.06 -1.39 9.23
CA MET A 463 9.95 -2.31 9.45
C MET A 463 9.86 -2.59 10.94
N ASP A 464 8.67 -2.41 11.51
CA ASP A 464 8.39 -2.73 12.91
C ASP A 464 7.90 -4.17 13.00
N MET A 465 8.76 -5.04 13.52
CA MET A 465 8.54 -6.47 13.58
C MET A 465 7.45 -6.85 14.60
N ASP A 466 7.24 -6.03 15.64
CA ASP A 466 6.26 -6.29 16.71
C ASP A 466 4.81 -6.14 16.21
N ARG A 467 4.62 -5.47 15.06
CA ARG A 467 3.32 -5.28 14.43
C ARG A 467 2.90 -6.45 13.54
N LEU A 468 3.77 -7.45 13.33
CA LEU A 468 3.43 -8.63 12.53
C LEU A 468 2.77 -9.68 13.42
N SER A 469 1.57 -10.10 13.02
CA SER A 469 0.85 -11.21 13.61
C SER A 469 1.01 -12.46 12.76
N ILE A 470 1.71 -13.45 13.28
CA ILE A 470 2.03 -14.69 12.55
C ILE A 470 1.25 -15.86 13.14
N TYR A 471 0.74 -16.73 12.27
CA TYR A 471 0.00 -17.90 12.67
C TYR A 471 0.69 -19.21 12.31
N SER A 472 0.41 -20.12 13.25
CA SER A 472 0.94 -21.45 13.52
C SER A 472 2.33 -21.43 14.11
N ASP A 473 2.63 -22.43 14.94
CA ASP A 473 3.91 -22.54 15.65
C ASP A 473 5.08 -22.54 14.66
N LEU A 474 4.98 -23.28 13.56
CA LEU A 474 5.99 -23.25 12.50
C LEU A 474 6.08 -21.89 11.79
N GLY A 475 4.94 -21.21 11.61
CA GLY A 475 4.94 -19.85 11.08
C GLY A 475 5.74 -18.91 11.98
N GLN A 476 5.58 -19.04 13.29
CA GLN A 476 6.33 -18.27 14.28
C GLN A 476 7.81 -18.66 14.30
N GLU A 477 8.16 -19.94 14.25
CA GLU A 477 9.55 -20.40 14.16
C GLU A 477 10.26 -19.85 12.90
N LEU A 478 9.56 -19.85 11.77
CA LEU A 478 10.05 -19.25 10.52
C LEU A 478 10.22 -17.73 10.65
N PHE A 479 9.27 -17.04 11.29
CA PHE A 479 9.37 -15.60 11.55
C PHE A 479 10.56 -15.26 12.44
N ASP A 480 10.71 -15.94 13.56
CA ASP A 480 11.81 -15.73 14.49
C ASP A 480 13.16 -15.94 13.79
N TYR A 481 13.23 -16.92 12.89
CA TYR A 481 14.41 -17.18 12.08
C TYR A 481 14.70 -16.06 11.07
N VAL A 482 13.68 -15.60 10.33
CA VAL A 482 13.81 -14.48 9.37
C VAL A 482 14.23 -13.20 10.10
N ASP A 483 13.64 -12.91 11.27
CA ASP A 483 14.00 -11.73 12.07
C ASP A 483 15.43 -11.81 12.63
N ALA A 484 15.86 -12.99 13.09
CA ALA A 484 17.24 -13.21 13.50
C ALA A 484 18.21 -13.04 12.32
N CYS A 485 17.88 -13.55 11.13
CA CYS A 485 18.70 -13.37 9.94
C CYS A 485 18.81 -11.90 9.55
N LYS A 486 17.72 -11.14 9.60
CA LYS A 486 17.72 -9.69 9.33
C LYS A 486 18.55 -8.94 10.38
N SER A 487 18.34 -9.20 11.66
CA SER A 487 19.00 -8.47 12.76
C SER A 487 20.51 -8.65 12.81
N ASN A 488 21.02 -9.80 12.34
CA ASN A 488 22.47 -10.05 12.24
C ASN A 488 23.14 -9.31 11.06
N ARG A 489 22.37 -8.61 10.23
CA ARG A 489 22.82 -8.04 8.94
C ARG A 489 22.50 -6.54 8.78
N VAL A 490 21.84 -5.92 9.78
CA VAL A 490 21.54 -4.48 9.86
C VAL A 490 22.66 -3.73 10.57
#